data_AF-A0A7S2GAL8-F1
#
_entry.id   AF-A0A7S2GAL8-F1
#
_cell.length_a   1.000
_cell.length_b   1.000
_cell.length_c   1.000
_cell.angle_alpha   90.00
_cell.angle_beta   90.00
_cell.angle_gamma   90.00
#
_symmetry.space_group_name_H-M   'P 1'
#
loop_
_entity.id
_entity.type
_entity.pdbx_description
1 polymer ?
#
loop_
_entity_poly.entity_id
_entity_poly.type
_entity_poly.pdbx_seq_one_letter_code
_entity_poly.pdbx_strand_id
1 'polypeptide(L)'
;AKSARSLAADGRCYFSYAQIAATVSGAVPAVAAFAPDVFVAIGGGGFIPARMLRTEVKKPILAVSLELYDDATKTANSKVVLKQWFDESPGTFGALVRGKRVLIIDEVDDTRTTLQFAVEELKRINAPAAIGV
;
A
#
# COMPACT_ATOMS: atom_id res chain seq x y z
N ALA A 1 -7.99 -2.28 24.00
CA ALA A 1 -7.77 -3.73 24.16
C ALA A 1 -7.38 -4.31 22.81
N LYS A 2 -6.23 -5.00 22.68
CA LYS A 2 -5.92 -5.73 21.45
C LYS A 2 -6.97 -6.84 21.34
N SER A 3 -7.85 -6.75 20.34
CA SER A 3 -8.76 -7.86 20.00
C SER A 3 -7.89 -9.10 19.83
N ALA A 4 -8.08 -10.10 20.69
CA ALA A 4 -7.34 -11.36 20.60
C ALA A 4 -7.69 -11.98 19.25
N ARG A 5 -6.69 -12.17 18.38
CA ARG A 5 -6.88 -12.90 17.11
C ARG A 5 -7.38 -14.29 17.45
N SER A 6 -8.64 -14.59 17.16
CA SER A 6 -9.17 -15.94 17.30
C SER A 6 -8.66 -16.78 16.13
N LEU A 7 -7.87 -17.80 16.44
CA LEU A 7 -7.46 -18.78 15.44
C LEU A 7 -8.65 -19.70 15.14
N ALA A 8 -8.86 -20.01 13.86
CA ALA A 8 -9.78 -21.06 13.44
C ALA A 8 -9.20 -22.45 13.75
N ALA A 9 -10.00 -23.49 13.56
CA ALA A 9 -9.62 -24.87 13.85
C ALA A 9 -8.39 -25.36 13.06
N ASP A 10 -8.08 -24.72 11.94
CA ASP A 10 -6.91 -25.00 11.10
C ASP A 10 -5.65 -24.19 11.51
N GLY A 11 -5.72 -23.45 12.61
CA GLY A 11 -4.63 -22.62 13.11
C GLY A 11 -4.44 -21.30 12.35
N ARG A 12 -5.33 -20.95 11.41
CA ARG A 12 -5.24 -19.70 10.64
C ARG A 12 -6.10 -18.59 11.24
N CYS A 13 -5.73 -17.35 10.95
CA CYS A 13 -6.51 -16.17 11.30
C CYS A 13 -7.26 -15.67 10.07
N TYR A 14 -8.57 -15.50 10.20
CA TYR A 14 -9.42 -15.00 9.13
C TYR A 14 -9.98 -13.63 9.50
N PHE A 15 -9.96 -12.71 8.55
CA PHE A 15 -10.51 -11.37 8.72
C PHE A 15 -11.65 -11.16 7.72
N SER A 16 -12.81 -10.76 8.23
CA SER A 16 -13.92 -10.29 7.39
C SER A 16 -13.64 -8.89 6.84
N TYR A 17 -14.33 -8.53 5.75
CA TYR A 17 -14.31 -7.17 5.21
C TYR A 17 -14.66 -6.12 6.27
N ALA A 18 -15.58 -6.41 7.19
CA ALA A 18 -15.96 -5.49 8.26
C ALA A 18 -14.81 -5.25 9.25
N GLN A 19 -14.03 -6.29 9.57
CA GLN A 19 -12.85 -6.14 10.44
C GLN A 19 -11.74 -5.34 9.75
N ILE A 20 -11.52 -5.55 8.45
CA ILE A 20 -10.56 -4.76 7.67
C ILE A 20 -11.01 -3.30 7.62
N ALA A 21 -12.28 -3.04 7.29
CA ALA A 21 -12.83 -1.68 7.27
C ALA A 21 -12.69 -0.97 8.61
N ALA A 22 -13.04 -1.62 9.72
CA ALA A 22 -12.87 -1.06 11.06
C ALA A 22 -11.41 -0.78 11.41
N THR A 23 -10.49 -1.65 10.97
CA THR A 23 -9.04 -1.45 11.16
C THR A 23 -8.54 -0.23 10.38
N VAL A 24 -8.97 -0.08 9.12
CA VAL A 24 -8.65 1.07 8.27
C VAL A 24 -9.20 2.37 8.86
N SER A 25 -10.46 2.38 9.32
CA SER A 25 -11.05 3.55 10.01
C SER A 25 -10.27 3.92 11.27
N GLY A 26 -9.78 2.94 12.03
CA GLY A 26 -8.93 3.17 13.20
C GLY A 26 -7.58 3.82 12.88
N ALA A 27 -7.07 3.69 11.65
CA ALA A 27 -5.81 4.30 11.21
C ALA A 27 -5.98 5.75 10.73
N VAL A 28 -7.21 6.21 10.48
CA VAL A 28 -7.50 7.55 9.93
C VAL A 28 -6.85 8.69 10.71
N PRO A 29 -6.83 8.73 12.06
CA PRO A 29 -6.16 9.80 12.80
C PRO A 29 -4.66 9.89 12.52
N ALA A 30 -3.97 8.74 12.42
CA ALA A 30 -2.54 8.70 12.12
C ALA A 30 -2.27 9.12 10.67
N VAL A 31 -3.11 8.66 9.73
CA VAL A 31 -3.05 9.07 8.33
C VAL A 31 -3.28 10.58 8.20
N ALA A 32 -4.25 11.13 8.91
CA ALA A 32 -4.53 12.57 8.90
C ALA A 32 -3.36 13.39 9.47
N ALA A 33 -2.70 12.90 10.52
CA ALA A 33 -1.49 13.53 11.06
C ALA A 33 -0.31 13.49 10.06
N PHE A 34 -0.19 12.42 9.28
CA PHE A 34 0.74 12.37 8.16
C PHE A 34 0.32 13.24 6.97
N ALA A 35 -0.91 13.76 6.92
CA ALA A 35 -1.40 14.69 5.90
C ALA A 35 -0.97 14.35 4.44
N PRO A 36 -1.27 13.14 3.93
CA PRO A 36 -0.88 12.73 2.60
C PRO A 36 -1.60 13.56 1.52
N ASP A 37 -0.91 13.78 0.42
CA ASP A 37 -1.46 14.38 -0.80
C ASP A 37 -2.01 13.29 -1.74
N VAL A 38 -1.37 12.13 -1.78
CA VAL A 38 -1.67 11.02 -2.69
C VAL A 38 -1.39 9.68 -2.02
N PHE A 39 -2.20 8.68 -2.36
CA PHE A 39 -1.97 7.28 -1.99
C PHE A 39 -1.30 6.55 -3.16
N VAL A 40 -0.34 5.69 -2.85
CA VAL A 40 0.22 4.71 -3.77
C VAL A 40 -0.11 3.32 -3.23
N ALA A 41 -1.10 2.66 -3.84
CA ALA A 41 -1.53 1.33 -3.44
C ALA A 41 -0.72 0.28 -4.19
N ILE A 42 -0.16 -0.68 -3.44
CA ILE A 42 0.50 -1.85 -4.01
C ILE A 42 -0.57 -2.86 -4.44
N GLY A 43 -0.44 -3.35 -5.66
CA GLY A 43 -1.42 -4.16 -6.34
C GLY A 43 -1.54 -5.56 -5.77
N GLY A 44 -2.76 -6.09 -5.80
CA GLY A 44 -3.13 -7.27 -5.03
C GLY A 44 -3.93 -6.84 -3.79
N GLY A 45 -3.33 -6.95 -2.61
CA GLY A 45 -4.05 -6.69 -1.36
C GLY A 45 -4.14 -5.21 -0.96
N GLY A 46 -3.19 -4.35 -1.33
CA GLY A 46 -3.21 -2.91 -1.01
C GLY A 46 -4.38 -2.11 -1.61
N PHE A 47 -5.02 -2.60 -2.68
CA PHE A 47 -6.14 -1.91 -3.34
C PHE A 47 -7.38 -1.75 -2.46
N ILE A 48 -7.74 -2.77 -1.69
CA ILE A 48 -8.96 -2.76 -0.87
C ILE A 48 -8.80 -1.79 0.31
N PRO A 49 -7.73 -1.86 1.13
CA PRO A 49 -7.48 -0.88 2.19
C PRO A 49 -7.37 0.55 1.65
N ALA A 50 -6.70 0.76 0.51
CA ALA A 50 -6.59 2.08 -0.09
C ALA A 50 -7.96 2.68 -0.46
N ARG A 51 -8.85 1.86 -1.04
CA ARG A 51 -10.19 2.31 -1.39
C ARG A 51 -11.04 2.57 -0.15
N MET A 52 -10.95 1.74 0.89
CA MET A 52 -11.62 1.97 2.17
C MET A 52 -11.17 3.30 2.79
N LEU A 53 -9.85 3.51 2.90
CA LEU A 53 -9.26 4.71 3.48
C LEU A 53 -9.64 5.99 2.72
N ARG A 54 -9.69 5.92 1.38
CA ARG A 54 -10.11 7.04 0.54
C ARG A 54 -11.54 7.50 0.84
N THR A 55 -12.43 6.62 1.32
CA THR A 55 -13.79 7.04 1.70
C THR A 55 -13.76 8.08 2.82
N GLU A 56 -12.77 8.03 3.70
CA GLU A 56 -12.67 8.90 4.88
C GLU A 56 -11.71 10.07 4.64
N VAL A 57 -10.54 9.84 4.02
CA VAL A 57 -9.47 10.85 3.86
C VAL A 57 -9.52 11.57 2.50
N LYS A 58 -10.27 11.05 1.53
CA LYS A 58 -10.54 11.67 0.21
C LYS A 58 -9.30 12.02 -0.63
N LYS A 59 -8.25 11.19 -0.60
CA LYS A 59 -7.05 11.37 -1.43
C LYS A 59 -7.09 10.54 -2.71
N PRO A 60 -6.46 11.00 -3.81
CA PRO A 60 -6.32 10.19 -5.02
C PRO A 60 -5.48 8.93 -4.75
N ILE A 61 -5.75 7.88 -5.51
CA ILE A 61 -5.04 6.60 -5.44
C ILE A 61 -4.33 6.37 -6.78
N LEU A 62 -3.02 6.17 -6.72
CA LEU A 62 -2.22 5.61 -7.79
C LEU A 62 -1.97 4.13 -7.50
N ALA A 63 -1.93 3.31 -8.54
CA ALA A 63 -1.72 1.87 -8.42
C ALA A 63 -0.35 1.50 -8.98
N VAL A 64 0.40 0.70 -8.22
CA VAL A 64 1.64 0.06 -8.65
C VAL A 64 1.50 -1.43 -8.45
N SER A 65 2.15 -2.26 -9.28
CA SER A 65 2.16 -3.70 -9.08
C SER A 65 3.61 -4.17 -8.96
N LEU A 66 3.92 -4.76 -7.81
CA LEU A 66 5.23 -5.30 -7.46
C LEU A 66 5.08 -6.80 -7.22
N GLU A 67 6.01 -7.58 -7.74
CA GLU A 67 5.97 -9.04 -7.67
C GLU A 67 7.25 -9.54 -6.99
N LEU A 68 7.13 -10.04 -5.76
CA LEU A 68 8.20 -10.74 -5.05
C LEU A 68 8.08 -12.26 -5.22
N TYR A 69 6.88 -12.80 -5.42
CA TYR A 69 6.66 -14.22 -5.67
C TYR A 69 6.37 -14.44 -7.14
N ASP A 70 7.10 -15.37 -7.75
CA ASP A 70 6.76 -15.82 -9.10
C ASP A 70 5.62 -16.84 -9.00
N ASP A 71 4.42 -16.42 -9.39
CA ASP A 71 3.22 -17.26 -9.37
C ASP A 71 3.34 -18.49 -10.29
N ALA A 72 4.19 -18.44 -11.32
CA ALA A 72 4.41 -19.56 -12.23
C ALA A 72 5.29 -20.64 -11.59
N THR A 73 6.30 -20.25 -10.81
CA THR A 73 7.22 -21.19 -10.15
C THR A 73 6.86 -21.48 -8.69
N LYS A 74 5.92 -20.71 -8.10
CA LYS A 74 5.57 -20.72 -6.68
C LYS A 74 6.77 -20.53 -5.75
N THR A 75 7.78 -19.80 -6.22
CA THR A 75 8.98 -19.50 -5.44
C THR A 75 9.13 -17.99 -5.25
N ALA A 76 9.72 -17.59 -4.12
CA ALA A 76 10.09 -16.20 -3.91
C ALA A 76 11.24 -15.85 -4.86
N ASN A 77 11.06 -14.80 -5.64
CA ASN A 77 12.13 -14.21 -6.44
C ASN A 77 13.23 -13.67 -5.51
N SER A 78 14.47 -13.71 -6.00
CA SER A 78 15.61 -13.10 -5.30
C SER A 78 15.53 -11.56 -5.27
N LYS A 79 14.67 -10.96 -6.10
CA LYS A 79 14.47 -9.51 -6.22
C LYS A 79 13.01 -9.21 -6.55
N VAL A 80 12.51 -8.08 -6.07
CA VAL A 80 11.18 -7.56 -6.43
C VAL A 80 11.18 -7.14 -7.89
N VAL A 81 10.16 -7.54 -8.64
CA VAL A 81 9.94 -7.16 -10.04
C VAL A 81 8.85 -6.10 -10.10
N LEU A 82 9.13 -4.99 -10.78
CA LEU A 82 8.17 -3.94 -11.05
C LEU A 82 7.35 -4.30 -12.31
N LYS A 83 6.07 -4.63 -12.14
CA LYS A 83 5.17 -5.07 -13.23
C LYS A 83 4.36 -3.92 -13.80
N GLN A 84 3.92 -3.01 -12.93
CA GLN A 84 3.14 -1.84 -13.32
C GLN A 84 3.58 -0.63 -12.51
N TRP A 85 3.79 0.48 -13.23
CA TRP A 85 3.98 1.81 -12.65
C TRP A 85 3.00 2.78 -13.28
N PHE A 86 2.67 3.85 -12.57
CA PHE A 86 1.79 4.90 -13.08
C PHE A 86 2.56 5.82 -14.05
N ASP A 87 1.85 6.37 -15.04
CA ASP A 87 2.43 7.30 -16.01
C ASP A 87 2.70 8.67 -15.37
N GLU A 88 3.89 9.21 -15.57
CA GLU A 88 4.35 10.51 -15.07
C GLU A 88 4.38 11.62 -16.12
N SER A 89 3.91 11.34 -17.34
CA SER A 89 3.85 12.32 -18.42
C SER A 89 3.10 13.58 -17.97
N PRO A 90 3.54 14.79 -18.36
CA PRO A 90 2.86 16.02 -17.98
C PRO A 90 1.36 15.97 -18.30
N GLY A 91 0.52 16.29 -17.32
CA GLY A 91 -0.94 16.21 -17.45
C GLY A 91 -1.57 14.90 -16.95
N THR A 92 -0.77 13.90 -16.56
CA THR A 92 -1.29 12.69 -15.90
C THR A 92 -1.36 12.86 -14.39
N PHE A 93 -2.11 11.97 -13.73
CA PHE A 93 -2.20 11.92 -12.27
C PHE A 93 -0.86 11.54 -11.60
N GLY A 94 0.04 10.85 -12.29
CA GLY A 94 1.34 10.45 -11.75
C GLY A 94 2.32 11.62 -11.58
N ALA A 95 2.17 12.69 -12.38
CA ALA A 95 2.93 13.93 -12.21
C ALA A 95 2.70 14.57 -10.82
N LEU A 96 1.61 14.21 -10.13
CA LEU A 96 1.31 14.69 -8.78
C LEU A 96 2.18 14.08 -7.69
N VAL A 97 3.02 13.07 -7.94
CA VAL A 97 3.81 12.43 -6.88
C VAL A 97 5.03 13.27 -6.47
N ARG A 98 5.59 14.04 -7.41
CA ARG A 98 6.80 14.82 -7.19
C ARG A 98 6.59 15.94 -6.18
N GLY A 99 7.46 16.00 -5.17
CA GLY A 99 7.38 17.00 -4.10
C GLY A 99 6.14 16.87 -3.20
N LYS A 100 5.39 15.77 -3.27
CA LYS A 100 4.21 15.53 -2.43
C LYS A 100 4.47 14.55 -1.30
N ARG A 101 3.56 14.54 -0.32
CA ARG A 101 3.52 13.56 0.76
C ARG A 101 2.77 12.33 0.28
N VAL A 102 3.50 11.24 0.06
CA VAL A 102 2.97 9.99 -0.47
C VAL A 102 2.74 9.02 0.67
N LEU A 103 1.54 8.43 0.75
CA LEU A 103 1.28 7.29 1.63
C LEU A 103 1.21 6.03 0.78
N ILE A 104 2.14 5.10 1.00
CA ILE A 104 2.11 3.76 0.42
C ILE A 104 1.10 2.94 1.21
N ILE A 105 0.29 2.13 0.52
CA ILE A 105 -0.72 1.28 1.15
C ILE A 105 -0.57 -0.15 0.64
N ASP A 106 -0.43 -1.08 1.57
CA ASP A 106 -0.35 -2.53 1.34
C ASP A 106 -1.15 -3.28 2.41
N GLU A 107 -1.52 -4.54 2.19
CA GLU A 107 -2.31 -5.30 3.17
C GLU A 107 -1.50 -5.86 4.34
N VAL A 108 -0.20 -6.13 4.12
CA VAL A 108 0.65 -6.80 5.11
C VAL A 108 2.11 -6.34 4.99
N ASP A 109 2.73 -6.11 6.15
CA ASP A 109 4.19 -5.99 6.26
C ASP A 109 4.72 -7.27 6.93
N ASP A 110 5.28 -8.18 6.13
CA ASP A 110 5.84 -9.46 6.61
C ASP A 110 7.38 -9.39 6.69
N THR A 111 8.06 -9.42 5.54
CA THR A 111 9.52 -9.31 5.46
C THR A 111 10.01 -7.89 5.17
N ARG A 112 9.10 -6.93 5.00
CA ARG A 112 9.35 -5.55 4.56
C ARG A 112 9.99 -5.38 3.17
N THR A 113 10.34 -6.46 2.46
CA THR A 113 11.04 -6.40 1.16
C THR A 113 10.26 -5.62 0.10
N THR A 114 8.95 -5.88 -0.04
CA THR A 114 8.09 -5.18 -1.01
C THR A 114 7.97 -3.69 -0.69
N LEU A 115 7.73 -3.35 0.58
CA LEU A 115 7.63 -1.96 1.03
C LEU A 115 8.95 -1.21 0.85
N GLN A 116 10.08 -1.83 1.19
CA GLN A 116 11.40 -1.24 0.98
C GLN A 116 11.63 -0.91 -0.51
N PHE A 117 11.36 -1.86 -1.40
CA PHE A 117 11.49 -1.65 -2.83
C PHE A 117 10.58 -0.52 -3.33
N ALA A 118 9.31 -0.48 -2.88
CA ALA A 118 8.37 0.58 -3.25
C ALA A 118 8.87 1.97 -2.82
N VAL A 119 9.40 2.08 -1.59
CA VAL A 119 9.98 3.33 -1.05
C VAL A 119 11.18 3.78 -1.87
N GLU A 120 12.10 2.86 -2.17
CA GLU A 120 13.31 3.15 -2.95
C GLU A 120 12.98 3.61 -4.37
N GLU A 121 12.05 2.92 -5.05
CA GLU A 121 11.62 3.28 -6.40
C GLU A 121 10.89 4.62 -6.44
N LEU A 122 9.99 4.91 -5.48
CA LEU A 122 9.33 6.22 -5.39
C LEU A 122 10.35 7.36 -5.19
N LYS A 123 11.37 7.14 -4.35
CA LYS A 123 12.46 8.13 -4.16
C LYS A 123 13.24 8.34 -5.44
N ARG A 124 13.60 7.26 -6.13
CA ARG A 124 14.42 7.28 -7.35
C ARG A 124 13.70 7.93 -8.53
N ILE A 125 12.43 7.58 -8.73
CA ILE A 125 11.66 7.98 -9.93
C ILE A 125 10.98 9.33 -9.69
N ASN A 126 10.25 9.46 -8.58
CA ASN A 126 9.27 10.53 -8.41
C ASN A 126 9.74 11.67 -7.50
N ALA A 127 10.76 11.45 -6.65
CA ALA A 127 11.25 12.44 -5.68
C ALA A 127 10.12 13.10 -4.84
N PRO A 128 9.37 12.31 -4.04
CA PRO A 128 8.36 12.85 -3.14
C PRO A 128 9.00 13.66 -2.00
N ALA A 129 8.23 14.58 -1.40
CA ALA A 129 8.69 15.36 -0.25
C ALA A 129 8.74 14.54 1.05
N ALA A 130 7.83 13.57 1.19
CA ALA A 130 7.82 12.62 2.29
C ALA A 130 7.13 11.33 1.85
N ILE A 131 7.52 10.21 2.45
CA ILE A 131 6.89 8.90 2.24
C ILE A 131 6.48 8.33 3.60
N GLY A 132 5.21 7.95 3.71
CA GLY A 132 4.68 7.11 4.78
C GLY A 132 4.38 5.71 4.23
N VAL A 133 4.50 4.71 5.09
CA VAL A 133 4.08 3.31 4.89
C VAL A 133 3.18 2.90 6.04
#